data_AF-A0A0K1EE35-F1
#
_entry.id   AF-A0A0K1EE35-F1
#
_cell.length_a   1.000
_cell.length_b   1.000
_cell.length_c   1.000
_cell.angle_alpha   90.00
_cell.angle_beta   90.00
_cell.angle_gamma   90.00
#
_symmetry.space_group_name_H-M   'P 1'
#
loop_
_entity.id
_entity.type
_entity.pdbx_description
1 polymer ?
#
loop_
_entity_poly.entity_id
_entity_poly.type
_entity_poly.pdbx_seq_one_letter_code
_entity_poly.pdbx_strand_id
1 'polypeptide(L)'
;MARSSSQASFGAGGLLFATALVVSCAQLTGLDGFQVETSSAETSGGAGGTSGGAGGTSGGAGGTGSPSSEDCTDGLDNDGDGLIDCEDIEDCSPADYECVPAAPSGWSRNVRVAIVDHAMASTLPACPGGTEAHDYFAGPATEAVCSSCDGCAWNRDEAECFAPTLSCHSSTSSNTDCSGNPTSERPNYRGNVCESFITGVPNSVSCRITDGASLRRRGECSAAPDGGQLQTSPWAQVIRVCTGTSRDGGHCDDGHECLPRTNDDPAFGDLACVLKPGNEACPAGWTDLEQQIFETGVDTRACAACGCDLGALGCIGGGFRAYDFSNCNGSSITIDSNQCVDITSILGQSFSFRSEAATVTGDVTCTGGQGSGAVAPTDPAKLCCRQSP
;
A
#
# COMPACT_ATOMS: atom_id res chain seq x y z
N MET A 1 -8.50 -39.20 -41.38
CA MET A 1 -9.86 -39.75 -41.15
C MET A 1 -10.36 -39.21 -39.81
N ALA A 2 -11.39 -38.37 -39.89
CA ALA A 2 -12.44 -38.01 -38.94
C ALA A 2 -12.19 -37.84 -37.42
N ARG A 3 -12.86 -36.78 -36.90
CA ARG A 3 -13.30 -36.45 -35.53
C ARG A 3 -12.36 -35.54 -34.74
N SER A 4 -12.83 -34.50 -34.05
CA SER A 4 -14.16 -33.91 -33.88
C SER A 4 -13.95 -32.57 -33.18
N SER A 5 -14.37 -31.47 -33.80
CA SER A 5 -14.33 -30.13 -33.22
C SER A 5 -15.69 -29.83 -32.56
N SER A 6 -15.72 -29.79 -31.22
CA SER A 6 -16.88 -29.33 -30.47
C SER A 6 -16.85 -27.81 -30.34
N GLN A 7 -17.80 -27.15 -30.99
CA GLN A 7 -18.13 -25.74 -30.76
C GLN A 7 -19.07 -25.64 -29.55
N ALA A 8 -18.65 -24.90 -28.52
CA ALA A 8 -19.52 -24.48 -27.43
C ALA A 8 -20.07 -23.09 -27.74
N SER A 9 -21.39 -23.03 -27.96
CA SER A 9 -22.18 -21.81 -28.06
C SER A 9 -22.38 -21.24 -26.65
N PHE A 10 -21.86 -20.04 -26.38
CA PHE A 10 -22.20 -19.26 -25.20
C PHE A 10 -23.22 -18.20 -25.59
N GLY A 11 -24.43 -18.36 -25.04
CA GLY A 11 -25.54 -17.44 -25.20
C GLY A 11 -25.27 -16.11 -24.50
N ALA A 12 -25.56 -15.04 -25.22
CA ALA A 12 -25.60 -13.68 -24.72
C ALA A 12 -26.77 -13.51 -23.74
N GLY A 13 -26.46 -13.39 -22.44
CA GLY A 13 -27.38 -12.95 -21.40
C GLY A 13 -26.99 -11.53 -20.98
N GLY A 14 -27.75 -10.54 -21.44
CA GLY A 14 -27.58 -9.14 -21.03
C GLY A 14 -27.90 -8.96 -19.55
N LEU A 15 -27.01 -8.28 -18.83
CA LEU A 15 -27.27 -7.79 -17.49
C LEU A 15 -27.21 -6.27 -17.50
N LEU A 16 -28.33 -5.67 -17.14
CA LEU A 16 -28.55 -4.22 -17.05
C LEU A 16 -27.59 -3.59 -16.04
N PHE A 17 -26.88 -2.56 -16.49
CA PHE A 17 -26.23 -1.57 -15.64
C PHE A 17 -27.31 -0.71 -14.95
N ALA A 18 -27.40 -0.81 -13.62
CA ALA A 18 -28.10 0.16 -12.80
C ALA A 18 -27.08 1.15 -12.21
N THR A 19 -26.94 2.28 -12.90
CA THR A 19 -26.25 3.48 -12.39
C THR A 19 -27.07 4.10 -11.25
N ALA A 20 -26.57 4.03 -10.02
CA ALA A 20 -27.05 4.84 -8.90
C ALA A 20 -26.11 6.04 -8.72
N LEU A 21 -26.57 7.19 -9.22
CA LEU A 21 -26.02 8.51 -8.96
C LEU A 21 -26.43 8.92 -7.54
N VAL A 22 -25.48 8.96 -6.60
CA VAL A 22 -25.69 9.63 -5.30
C VAL A 22 -24.91 10.94 -5.33
N VAL A 23 -25.62 12.00 -5.69
CA VAL A 23 -25.19 13.39 -5.48
C VAL A 23 -25.47 13.71 -4.02
N SER A 24 -24.42 13.87 -3.22
CA SER A 24 -24.52 14.46 -1.89
C SER A 24 -23.82 15.81 -1.88
N CYS A 25 -24.63 16.87 -1.94
CA CYS A 25 -24.24 18.23 -1.61
C CYS A 25 -24.44 18.44 -0.10
N ALA A 26 -23.35 18.71 0.63
CA ALA A 26 -23.37 19.40 1.92
C ALA A 26 -22.06 20.22 2.01
N GLN A 27 -22.12 21.47 1.57
CA GLN A 27 -22.11 22.66 2.45
C GLN A 27 -20.78 22.86 3.20
N LEU A 28 -19.86 23.53 2.53
CA LEU A 28 -18.77 24.29 3.12
C LEU A 28 -19.33 25.62 3.65
N THR A 29 -19.20 25.85 4.95
CA THR A 29 -19.37 27.17 5.55
C THR A 29 -18.11 27.52 6.34
N GLY A 30 -17.55 28.69 6.05
CA GLY A 30 -16.86 29.51 7.05
C GLY A 30 -15.34 29.62 6.90
N LEU A 31 -14.89 30.54 6.03
CA LEU A 31 -13.65 31.29 6.23
C LEU A 31 -13.84 32.70 5.65
N ASP A 32 -14.32 33.62 6.48
CA ASP A 32 -14.17 35.07 6.26
C ASP A 32 -13.35 35.61 7.43
N GLY A 33 -12.20 36.24 7.12
CA GLY A 33 -11.46 37.01 8.12
C GLY A 33 -9.95 36.99 7.95
N PHE A 34 -9.42 37.62 6.91
CA PHE A 34 -8.11 38.26 7.04
C PHE A 34 -8.07 39.54 6.21
N GLN A 35 -8.12 40.67 6.92
CA GLN A 35 -7.81 41.99 6.37
C GLN A 35 -6.31 42.24 6.49
N VAL A 36 -5.69 42.68 5.41
CA VAL A 36 -4.41 43.39 5.45
C VAL A 36 -4.64 44.76 4.86
N GLU A 37 -4.69 45.76 5.74
CA GLU A 37 -4.52 47.16 5.36
C GLU A 37 -3.05 47.55 5.46
N THR A 38 -2.73 48.62 4.72
CA THR A 38 -1.56 49.53 4.86
C THR A 38 -0.23 49.02 4.28
N SER A 39 0.58 49.79 3.58
CA SER A 39 0.57 51.24 3.31
C SER A 39 1.49 51.54 2.13
N SER A 40 1.10 52.52 1.34
CA SER A 40 1.90 53.27 0.38
C SER A 40 3.08 54.00 1.05
N ALA A 41 4.27 53.94 0.45
CA ALA A 41 5.34 54.91 0.65
C ALA A 41 6.03 55.21 -0.69
N GLU A 42 5.72 56.38 -1.22
CA GLU A 42 6.53 57.09 -2.21
C GLU A 42 7.87 57.48 -1.56
N THR A 43 8.99 57.34 -2.28
CA THR A 43 10.11 58.29 -2.13
C THR A 43 10.85 58.43 -3.46
N SER A 44 11.07 59.69 -3.79
CA SER A 44 11.66 60.28 -4.97
C SER A 44 13.18 60.44 -4.84
N GLY A 45 13.85 60.58 -6.00
CA GLY A 45 15.00 61.46 -6.14
C GLY A 45 16.34 60.79 -6.46
N GLY A 46 16.98 61.24 -7.55
CA GLY A 46 18.42 61.02 -7.77
C GLY A 46 18.83 60.99 -9.23
N ALA A 47 19.02 62.16 -9.84
CA ALA A 47 19.62 62.33 -11.16
C ALA A 47 21.16 62.37 -11.09
N GLY A 48 21.82 61.98 -12.19
CA GLY A 48 23.10 62.56 -12.62
C GLY A 48 24.25 61.57 -12.86
N GLY A 49 24.88 61.65 -14.04
CA GLY A 49 26.25 61.15 -14.23
C GLY A 49 26.58 60.59 -15.61
N THR A 50 26.89 61.48 -16.56
CA THR A 50 27.52 61.20 -17.86
C THR A 50 29.04 61.00 -17.73
N SER A 51 29.62 60.02 -18.44
CA SER A 51 30.97 59.96 -19.08
C SER A 51 31.33 58.47 -19.25
N GLY A 52 31.83 57.95 -20.37
CA GLY A 52 32.68 58.53 -21.40
C GLY A 52 34.12 58.11 -21.14
N GLY A 53 34.53 56.93 -21.63
CA GLY A 53 35.91 56.46 -21.51
C GLY A 53 36.16 55.18 -22.32
N ALA A 54 36.87 55.31 -23.43
CA ALA A 54 37.35 54.24 -24.28
C ALA A 54 38.83 53.95 -23.98
N GLY A 55 39.25 52.70 -24.20
CA GLY A 55 40.61 52.34 -24.59
C GLY A 55 41.54 51.90 -23.46
N GLY A 56 42.09 50.68 -23.58
CA GLY A 56 43.15 50.22 -22.70
C GLY A 56 43.57 48.76 -22.89
N THR A 57 43.88 48.32 -24.11
CA THR A 57 44.76 47.16 -24.31
C THR A 57 46.19 47.55 -23.91
N SER A 58 46.72 46.95 -22.86
CA SER A 58 48.16 46.94 -22.60
C SER A 58 48.51 45.79 -21.67
N GLY A 59 49.18 44.77 -22.24
CA GLY A 59 49.95 43.80 -21.48
C GLY A 59 50.99 44.52 -20.63
N GLY A 60 51.03 44.16 -19.35
CA GLY A 60 51.99 44.66 -18.37
C GLY A 60 52.76 43.47 -17.82
N ALA A 61 54.04 43.41 -18.16
CA ALA A 61 54.99 42.43 -17.69
C ALA A 61 55.34 42.66 -16.20
N GLY A 62 55.48 41.56 -15.46
CA GLY A 62 56.48 41.34 -14.41
C GLY A 62 56.57 42.42 -13.33
N GLY A 63 55.59 42.44 -12.41
CA GLY A 63 55.69 43.17 -11.16
C GLY A 63 55.97 42.21 -10.01
N THR A 64 57.21 42.20 -9.50
CA THR A 64 57.61 41.51 -8.25
C THR A 64 57.05 42.21 -7.00
N GLY A 65 55.74 42.46 -6.97
CA GLY A 65 54.99 42.88 -5.79
C GLY A 65 54.48 41.65 -5.06
N SER A 66 54.27 41.74 -3.74
CA SER A 66 53.66 40.68 -2.92
C SER A 66 52.50 39.98 -3.63
N PRO A 67 52.29 38.66 -3.41
CA PRO A 67 51.17 37.95 -4.01
C PRO A 67 49.89 38.70 -3.62
N SER A 68 49.24 39.31 -4.61
CA SER A 68 47.83 39.67 -4.46
C SER A 68 47.10 38.38 -4.08
N SER A 69 46.07 38.47 -3.26
CA SER A 69 45.13 37.36 -3.17
C SER A 69 44.53 37.14 -4.56
N GLU A 70 44.60 35.92 -5.08
CA GLU A 70 43.93 35.53 -6.33
C GLU A 70 42.40 35.70 -6.16
N ASP A 71 41.74 36.34 -7.12
CA ASP A 71 40.28 36.35 -7.28
C ASP A 71 39.92 35.30 -8.33
N CYS A 72 39.65 34.09 -7.84
CA CYS A 72 39.41 32.88 -8.62
C CYS A 72 38.15 32.89 -9.50
N THR A 73 37.55 34.05 -9.72
CA THR A 73 36.30 34.21 -10.45
C THR A 73 36.25 35.46 -11.33
N ASP A 74 37.36 36.18 -11.54
CA ASP A 74 37.36 37.45 -12.27
C ASP A 74 37.85 37.34 -13.72
N GLY A 75 38.35 36.17 -14.13
CA GLY A 75 38.83 35.93 -15.49
C GLY A 75 40.27 36.38 -15.71
N LEU A 76 41.00 36.76 -14.66
CA LEU A 76 42.34 37.34 -14.72
C LEU A 76 43.31 36.55 -13.82
N ASP A 77 44.52 36.32 -14.30
CA ASP A 77 45.67 35.88 -13.51
C ASP A 77 46.13 37.04 -12.61
N ASN A 78 45.69 37.07 -11.34
CA ASN A 78 45.93 38.21 -10.44
C ASN A 78 47.30 38.17 -9.75
N ASP A 79 47.97 37.02 -9.75
CA ASP A 79 49.26 36.81 -9.10
C ASP A 79 50.45 36.72 -10.10
N GLY A 80 50.14 36.53 -11.39
CA GLY A 80 51.05 36.54 -12.53
C GLY A 80 51.80 35.24 -12.75
N ASP A 81 51.32 34.10 -12.25
CA ASP A 81 51.97 32.80 -12.40
C ASP A 81 51.69 32.11 -13.76
N GLY A 82 50.70 32.64 -14.51
CA GLY A 82 50.29 32.17 -15.82
C GLY A 82 49.11 31.20 -15.82
N LEU A 83 48.53 30.90 -14.67
CA LEU A 83 47.26 30.18 -14.49
C LEU A 83 46.16 31.21 -14.18
N ILE A 84 44.95 30.97 -14.68
CA ILE A 84 43.82 31.91 -14.50
C ILE A 84 42.70 31.19 -13.73
N ASP A 85 42.21 31.81 -12.66
CA ASP A 85 41.06 31.35 -11.88
C ASP A 85 41.12 29.85 -11.52
N CYS A 86 40.25 29.03 -12.12
CA CYS A 86 40.00 27.64 -11.76
C CYS A 86 41.04 26.69 -12.36
N GLU A 87 41.90 27.20 -13.26
CA GLU A 87 43.12 26.52 -13.70
C GLU A 87 44.26 26.70 -12.68
N ASP A 88 44.20 27.76 -11.85
CA ASP A 88 45.17 28.03 -10.79
C ASP A 88 44.81 27.29 -9.50
N ILE A 89 45.03 25.97 -9.52
CA ILE A 89 44.70 25.13 -8.37
C ILE A 89 45.53 25.48 -7.13
N GLU A 90 46.73 26.03 -7.24
CA GLU A 90 47.58 26.25 -6.07
C GLU A 90 47.20 27.54 -5.32
N ASP A 91 46.89 28.61 -6.04
CA ASP A 91 46.55 29.91 -5.46
C ASP A 91 45.04 30.13 -5.30
N CYS A 92 44.22 29.36 -6.05
CA CYS A 92 42.80 29.17 -5.75
C CYS A 92 42.52 27.99 -4.80
N SER A 93 43.55 27.33 -4.25
CA SER A 93 43.38 26.35 -3.17
C SER A 93 43.60 26.99 -1.79
N PRO A 94 42.73 26.70 -0.81
CA PRO A 94 41.76 25.59 -0.79
C PRO A 94 40.36 25.93 -1.34
N ALA A 95 40.21 27.07 -2.03
CA ALA A 95 38.93 27.70 -2.30
C ALA A 95 38.17 27.12 -3.51
N ASP A 96 37.17 26.33 -3.14
CA ASP A 96 35.82 26.36 -3.69
C ASP A 96 35.57 25.99 -5.13
N TYR A 97 36.54 25.87 -6.05
CA TYR A 97 36.26 25.70 -7.49
C TYR A 97 37.22 24.73 -8.24
N GLU A 98 36.70 24.03 -9.26
CA GLU A 98 37.43 23.13 -10.17
C GLU A 98 36.90 23.20 -11.61
N CYS A 99 37.77 22.98 -12.58
CA CYS A 99 37.37 22.80 -13.97
C CYS A 99 36.81 21.39 -14.21
N VAL A 100 35.52 21.31 -14.51
CA VAL A 100 34.85 20.06 -14.91
C VAL A 100 34.37 20.14 -16.35
N PRO A 101 34.15 19.02 -17.08
CA PRO A 101 33.58 19.09 -18.41
C PRO A 101 32.25 19.82 -18.40
N ALA A 102 32.07 20.75 -19.33
CA ALA A 102 30.87 21.57 -19.37
C ALA A 102 29.62 20.70 -19.52
N ALA A 103 28.59 20.99 -18.71
CA ALA A 103 27.30 20.36 -18.87
C ALA A 103 26.77 20.60 -20.30
N PRO A 104 26.23 19.58 -20.99
CA PRO A 104 25.66 19.78 -22.31
C PRO A 104 24.49 20.76 -22.27
N SER A 105 24.19 21.35 -23.43
CA SER A 105 23.05 22.27 -23.55
C SER A 105 21.75 21.63 -23.05
N GLY A 106 21.03 22.37 -22.19
CA GLY A 106 19.77 21.93 -21.59
C GLY A 106 19.89 21.12 -20.29
N TRP A 107 21.08 20.98 -19.72
CA TRP A 107 21.30 20.42 -18.38
C TRP A 107 21.58 21.53 -17.37
N SER A 108 21.02 21.40 -16.16
CA SER A 108 21.33 22.25 -15.03
C SER A 108 22.78 22.02 -14.59
N ARG A 109 23.48 23.11 -14.31
CA ARG A 109 24.87 23.17 -13.84
C ARG A 109 24.91 23.38 -12.33
N ASN A 110 26.08 23.24 -11.70
CA ASN A 110 26.30 23.51 -10.28
C ASN A 110 25.28 22.83 -9.36
N VAL A 111 25.14 21.51 -9.54
CA VAL A 111 24.20 20.69 -8.78
C VAL A 111 24.94 19.91 -7.70
N ARG A 112 24.55 20.12 -6.44
CA ARG A 112 25.00 19.31 -5.29
C ARG A 112 23.89 18.39 -4.84
N VAL A 113 24.21 17.16 -4.43
CA VAL A 113 23.19 16.18 -4.07
C VAL A 113 23.48 15.49 -2.75
N ALA A 114 22.46 15.33 -1.91
CA ALA A 114 22.50 14.46 -0.74
C ALA A 114 21.43 13.38 -0.90
N ILE A 115 21.83 12.12 -0.81
CA ILE A 115 20.95 10.95 -1.02
C ILE A 115 20.85 10.17 0.28
N VAL A 116 19.63 9.98 0.77
CA VAL A 116 19.36 9.17 1.96
C VAL A 116 18.19 8.21 1.70
N ASP A 117 18.10 7.15 2.49
CA ASP A 117 16.89 6.33 2.55
C ASP A 117 15.68 7.20 2.93
N HIS A 118 14.51 6.92 2.36
CA HIS A 118 13.32 7.75 2.61
C HIS A 118 12.91 7.77 4.09
N ALA A 119 13.19 6.70 4.84
CA ALA A 119 12.98 6.67 6.29
C ALA A 119 13.82 7.70 7.06
N MET A 120 14.89 8.20 6.45
CA MET A 120 15.86 9.14 7.00
C MET A 120 15.74 10.53 6.35
N ALA A 121 14.65 10.85 5.65
CA ALA A 121 14.48 12.14 4.97
C ALA A 121 14.70 13.37 5.88
N SER A 122 14.38 13.25 7.17
CA SER A 122 14.61 14.31 8.18
C SER A 122 16.08 14.58 8.49
N THR A 123 17.00 13.69 8.10
CA THR A 123 18.45 13.87 8.28
C THR A 123 19.12 14.51 7.07
N LEU A 124 18.36 14.93 6.05
CA LEU A 124 18.93 15.61 4.89
C LEU A 124 19.58 16.94 5.32
N PRO A 125 20.84 17.19 4.92
CA PRO A 125 21.53 18.45 5.21
C PRO A 125 20.82 19.64 4.56
N ALA A 126 20.99 20.83 5.11
CA ALA A 126 20.51 22.06 4.46
C ALA A 126 21.42 22.37 3.25
N CYS A 127 20.83 22.92 2.19
CA CYS A 127 21.63 23.38 1.06
C CYS A 127 22.54 24.56 1.45
N PRO A 128 23.76 24.65 0.88
CA PRO A 128 24.64 25.79 1.09
C PRO A 128 23.99 27.13 0.73
N GLY A 129 24.43 28.21 1.38
CA GLY A 129 23.93 29.56 1.08
C GLY A 129 24.12 29.93 -0.40
N GLY A 130 23.12 30.58 -0.99
CA GLY A 130 23.14 30.96 -2.42
C GLY A 130 22.70 29.85 -3.39
N THR A 131 22.28 28.69 -2.88
CA THR A 131 21.66 27.62 -3.67
C THR A 131 20.19 27.46 -3.32
N GLU A 132 19.39 26.99 -4.30
CA GLU A 132 17.99 26.62 -4.11
C GLU A 132 17.88 25.12 -3.83
N ALA A 133 17.10 24.75 -2.82
CA ALA A 133 16.90 23.37 -2.40
C ALA A 133 15.64 22.79 -3.01
N HIS A 134 15.77 21.62 -3.64
CA HIS A 134 14.66 20.83 -4.15
C HIS A 134 14.81 19.37 -3.72
N ASP A 135 13.78 18.79 -3.11
CA ASP A 135 13.77 17.38 -2.73
C ASP A 135 13.05 16.57 -3.81
N TYR A 136 13.71 15.50 -4.24
CA TYR A 136 13.20 14.52 -5.19
C TYR A 136 13.14 13.14 -4.55
N PHE A 137 12.44 12.22 -5.22
CA PHE A 137 12.27 10.85 -4.79
C PHE A 137 12.78 9.87 -5.83
N ALA A 138 13.27 8.72 -5.39
CA ALA A 138 13.69 7.64 -6.28
C ALA A 138 13.29 6.26 -5.77
N GLY A 139 13.26 5.30 -6.70
CA GLY A 139 12.84 3.93 -6.42
C GLY A 139 11.38 3.86 -5.95
N PRO A 140 10.39 4.22 -6.79
CA PRO A 140 8.98 4.11 -6.43
C PRO A 140 8.65 2.66 -6.08
N ALA A 141 7.89 2.47 -5.01
CA ALA A 141 7.41 1.15 -4.66
C ALA A 141 6.41 0.65 -5.71
N THR A 142 6.76 -0.45 -6.36
CA THR A 142 5.93 -1.09 -7.41
C THR A 142 4.83 -1.96 -6.83
N GLU A 143 4.93 -2.34 -5.55
CA GLU A 143 3.95 -3.16 -4.85
C GLU A 143 3.76 -2.67 -3.41
N ALA A 144 2.58 -2.96 -2.85
CA ALA A 144 2.27 -2.74 -1.45
C ALA A 144 2.77 -3.92 -0.61
N VAL A 145 3.64 -3.66 0.36
CA VAL A 145 4.03 -4.67 1.36
C VAL A 145 3.18 -4.46 2.61
N CYS A 146 2.41 -5.48 2.96
CA CYS A 146 1.43 -5.41 4.05
C CYS A 146 1.84 -6.28 5.24
N SER A 147 1.43 -5.88 6.44
CA SER A 147 1.56 -6.73 7.63
C SER A 147 0.70 -7.98 7.48
N SER A 148 1.21 -9.11 7.99
CA SER A 148 0.50 -10.39 7.99
C SER A 148 -0.82 -10.30 8.75
N CYS A 149 -1.85 -10.98 8.27
CA CYS A 149 -3.13 -11.14 8.98
C CYS A 149 -3.12 -12.26 10.01
N ASP A 150 -1.96 -12.65 10.51
CA ASP A 150 -1.85 -13.68 11.53
C ASP A 150 -2.45 -13.20 12.86
N GLY A 151 -3.16 -14.09 13.56
CA GLY A 151 -3.69 -13.80 14.89
C GLY A 151 -5.16 -13.36 14.94
N CYS A 152 -5.99 -13.70 13.95
CA CYS A 152 -7.44 -13.55 14.12
C CYS A 152 -7.93 -14.43 15.27
N ALA A 153 -8.86 -13.91 16.06
CA ALA A 153 -9.46 -14.62 17.16
C ALA A 153 -10.89 -15.04 16.77
N TRP A 154 -11.16 -16.35 16.82
CA TRP A 154 -12.50 -16.88 16.58
C TRP A 154 -13.07 -17.50 17.86
N ASN A 155 -14.23 -17.02 18.28
CA ASN A 155 -14.92 -17.57 19.44
C ASN A 155 -15.76 -18.80 19.06
N ARG A 156 -15.17 -19.98 19.23
CA ARG A 156 -15.83 -21.27 18.95
C ARG A 156 -17.03 -21.51 19.86
N ASP A 157 -17.06 -20.97 21.07
CA ASP A 157 -18.13 -21.23 22.04
C ASP A 157 -19.47 -20.58 21.63
N GLU A 158 -19.43 -19.60 20.73
CA GLU A 158 -20.62 -18.98 20.15
C GLU A 158 -21.10 -19.64 18.85
N ALA A 159 -20.31 -20.58 18.31
CA ALA A 159 -20.69 -21.34 17.15
C ALA A 159 -21.67 -22.44 17.56
N GLU A 160 -22.77 -22.56 16.82
CA GLU A 160 -23.85 -23.49 17.15
C GLU A 160 -24.31 -24.21 15.89
N CYS A 161 -24.58 -25.51 16.03
CA CYS A 161 -25.24 -26.31 15.01
C CYS A 161 -26.71 -26.53 15.37
N PHE A 162 -27.53 -26.67 14.34
CA PHE A 162 -28.80 -27.36 14.47
C PHE A 162 -28.57 -28.88 14.59
N ALA A 163 -29.50 -29.57 15.21
CA ALA A 163 -29.64 -31.02 15.07
C ALA A 163 -30.01 -31.37 13.61
N PRO A 164 -29.73 -32.61 13.15
CA PRO A 164 -30.16 -33.09 11.84
C PRO A 164 -31.68 -33.04 11.66
N THR A 165 -32.18 -33.22 10.43
CA THR A 165 -33.63 -33.29 10.18
C THR A 165 -34.15 -34.68 10.52
N LEU A 166 -35.08 -34.76 11.48
CA LEU A 166 -35.80 -36.01 11.78
C LEU A 166 -37.07 -36.13 10.94
N SER A 167 -37.24 -37.27 10.28
CA SER A 167 -38.46 -37.61 9.55
C SER A 167 -39.08 -38.87 10.16
N CYS A 168 -40.35 -38.78 10.52
CA CYS A 168 -41.10 -39.86 11.15
C CYS A 168 -42.33 -40.25 10.33
N HIS A 169 -42.55 -41.56 10.25
CA HIS A 169 -43.60 -42.21 9.50
C HIS A 169 -44.49 -42.94 10.49
N SER A 170 -45.72 -42.46 10.64
CA SER A 170 -46.71 -43.07 11.51
C SER A 170 -47.85 -43.72 10.71
N SER A 171 -48.39 -44.81 11.25
CA SER A 171 -49.51 -45.53 10.64
C SER A 171 -50.42 -46.17 11.68
N THR A 172 -51.69 -46.34 11.33
CA THR A 172 -52.68 -47.07 12.14
C THR A 172 -52.62 -48.58 11.94
N SER A 173 -51.96 -49.09 10.90
CA SER A 173 -51.86 -50.53 10.60
C SER A 173 -50.50 -51.13 10.94
N SER A 174 -49.42 -50.60 10.37
CA SER A 174 -48.01 -50.86 10.71
C SER A 174 -47.09 -50.05 9.78
N ASN A 175 -46.07 -49.38 10.31
CA ASN A 175 -45.00 -48.76 9.52
C ASN A 175 -43.70 -48.74 10.35
N THR A 176 -42.90 -49.79 10.20
CA THR A 176 -41.65 -49.99 10.93
C THR A 176 -40.41 -49.74 10.06
N ASP A 177 -40.61 -49.36 8.80
CA ASP A 177 -39.58 -49.28 7.76
C ASP A 177 -39.49 -47.90 7.09
N CYS A 178 -40.13 -46.87 7.67
CA CYS A 178 -40.14 -45.50 7.17
C CYS A 178 -40.67 -45.41 5.73
N SER A 179 -41.63 -46.27 5.39
CA SER A 179 -42.22 -46.31 4.05
C SER A 179 -43.20 -45.17 3.82
N GLY A 180 -43.34 -44.78 2.55
CA GLY A 180 -44.22 -43.69 2.12
C GLY A 180 -43.69 -42.29 2.44
N ASN A 181 -44.58 -41.30 2.45
CA ASN A 181 -44.25 -39.93 2.81
C ASN A 181 -44.16 -39.78 4.34
N PRO A 182 -43.23 -38.95 4.86
CA PRO A 182 -43.15 -38.69 6.29
C PRO A 182 -44.45 -38.02 6.76
N THR A 183 -44.96 -38.51 7.88
CA THR A 183 -46.11 -37.90 8.57
C THR A 183 -45.72 -36.66 9.37
N SER A 184 -44.44 -36.55 9.72
CA SER A 184 -43.86 -35.43 10.44
C SER A 184 -42.40 -35.28 10.05
N GLU A 185 -41.97 -34.04 9.79
CA GLU A 185 -40.59 -33.66 9.59
C GLU A 185 -40.22 -32.56 10.59
N ARG A 186 -38.98 -32.62 11.08
CA ARG A 186 -38.47 -31.73 12.14
C ARG A 186 -37.10 -31.17 11.76
N PRO A 187 -37.06 -30.14 10.90
CA PRO A 187 -35.81 -29.49 10.55
C PRO A 187 -35.37 -28.51 11.65
N ASN A 188 -34.06 -28.23 11.72
CA ASN A 188 -33.48 -27.09 12.44
C ASN A 188 -33.78 -27.02 13.95
N TYR A 189 -33.81 -28.16 14.66
CA TYR A 189 -33.94 -28.15 16.12
C TYR A 189 -32.64 -27.68 16.77
N ARG A 190 -32.74 -26.87 17.82
CA ARG A 190 -31.61 -26.68 18.73
C ARG A 190 -31.39 -27.99 19.50
N GLY A 191 -30.15 -28.34 19.82
CA GLY A 191 -29.92 -29.49 20.69
C GLY A 191 -30.52 -29.31 22.08
N ASN A 192 -30.77 -30.43 22.74
CA ASN A 192 -31.36 -30.53 24.08
C ASN A 192 -32.80 -30.02 24.20
N VAL A 193 -33.51 -29.84 23.08
CA VAL A 193 -34.93 -29.48 23.11
C VAL A 193 -35.75 -30.75 23.25
N CYS A 194 -36.62 -30.80 24.26
CA CYS A 194 -37.58 -31.86 24.46
C CYS A 194 -38.94 -31.45 23.89
N GLU A 195 -39.56 -32.30 23.09
CA GLU A 195 -40.90 -32.07 22.55
C GLU A 195 -41.83 -33.25 22.79
N SER A 196 -42.99 -32.97 23.37
CA SER A 196 -43.97 -33.95 23.84
C SER A 196 -45.09 -34.21 22.84
N PHE A 197 -45.53 -35.47 22.77
CA PHE A 197 -46.72 -35.91 22.03
C PHE A 197 -47.69 -36.58 23.01
N ILE A 198 -48.80 -35.91 23.29
CA ILE A 198 -49.72 -36.28 24.38
C ILE A 198 -51.08 -36.73 23.82
N THR A 199 -51.36 -36.53 22.54
CA THR A 199 -52.65 -36.90 21.92
C THR A 199 -52.45 -37.61 20.58
N GLY A 200 -53.26 -38.64 20.33
CA GLY A 200 -53.28 -39.35 19.05
C GLY A 200 -52.04 -40.21 18.78
N VAL A 201 -51.54 -40.94 19.79
CA VAL A 201 -50.38 -41.84 19.63
C VAL A 201 -50.72 -42.91 18.56
N PRO A 202 -49.94 -43.01 17.47
CA PRO A 202 -50.19 -43.98 16.40
C PRO A 202 -49.93 -45.41 16.88
N ASN A 203 -50.51 -46.40 16.19
CA ASN A 203 -50.21 -47.82 16.48
C ASN A 203 -48.78 -48.21 16.10
N SER A 204 -48.14 -47.45 15.21
CA SER A 204 -46.75 -47.69 14.79
C SER A 204 -46.09 -46.38 14.37
N VAL A 205 -44.82 -46.23 14.74
CA VAL A 205 -43.98 -45.10 14.35
C VAL A 205 -42.56 -45.59 14.06
N SER A 206 -42.04 -45.20 12.93
CA SER A 206 -40.62 -45.35 12.59
C SER A 206 -40.04 -44.04 12.11
N CYS A 207 -38.76 -43.80 12.43
CA CYS A 207 -38.10 -42.53 12.13
C CYS A 207 -36.69 -42.73 11.59
N ARG A 208 -36.20 -41.74 10.85
CA ARG A 208 -34.82 -41.67 10.35
C ARG A 208 -34.36 -40.23 10.21
N ILE A 209 -33.05 -40.03 10.13
CA ILE A 209 -32.49 -38.75 9.69
C ILE A 209 -32.56 -38.65 8.16
N THR A 210 -33.08 -37.55 7.64
CA THR A 210 -33.17 -37.29 6.19
C THR A 210 -32.15 -36.28 5.70
N ASP A 211 -31.77 -35.31 6.54
CA ASP A 211 -30.73 -34.32 6.24
C ASP A 211 -29.75 -34.20 7.40
N GLY A 212 -28.47 -33.99 7.07
CA GLY A 212 -27.43 -33.76 8.07
C GLY A 212 -27.64 -32.47 8.86
N ALA A 213 -26.91 -32.35 9.97
CA ALA A 213 -26.89 -31.12 10.75
C ALA A 213 -26.38 -29.92 9.96
N SER A 214 -26.92 -28.74 10.24
CA SER A 214 -26.58 -27.50 9.56
C SER A 214 -26.08 -26.43 10.54
N LEU A 215 -25.23 -25.53 10.06
CA LEU A 215 -24.65 -24.47 10.89
C LEU A 215 -25.70 -23.39 11.16
N ARG A 216 -25.97 -23.14 12.45
CA ARG A 216 -26.93 -22.13 12.90
C ARG A 216 -26.24 -20.79 13.12
N ARG A 217 -25.11 -20.82 13.82
CA ARG A 217 -24.26 -19.66 14.11
C ARG A 217 -22.82 -20.03 13.87
N ARG A 218 -22.08 -19.14 13.22
CA ARG A 218 -20.66 -19.35 12.89
C ARG A 218 -19.72 -18.90 14.01
N GLY A 219 -20.24 -18.33 15.10
CA GLY A 219 -19.46 -17.63 16.12
C GLY A 219 -19.01 -16.24 15.66
N GLU A 220 -18.49 -15.44 16.59
CA GLU A 220 -17.85 -14.16 16.29
C GLU A 220 -16.37 -14.36 15.94
N CYS A 221 -15.89 -13.63 14.92
CA CYS A 221 -14.48 -13.60 14.57
C CYS A 221 -13.98 -12.17 14.54
N SER A 222 -12.89 -11.91 15.27
CA SER A 222 -12.19 -10.65 15.27
C SER A 222 -10.95 -10.75 14.39
N ALA A 223 -10.83 -9.82 13.45
CA ALA A 223 -9.64 -9.68 12.61
C ALA A 223 -8.39 -9.35 13.47
N ALA A 224 -7.22 -9.66 12.92
CA ALA A 224 -5.95 -9.28 13.56
C ALA A 224 -5.88 -7.74 13.70
N PRO A 225 -5.69 -7.20 14.92
CA PRO A 225 -5.83 -5.75 15.18
C PRO A 225 -4.83 -4.89 14.42
N ASP A 226 -3.64 -5.42 14.12
CA ASP A 226 -2.55 -4.71 13.42
C ASP A 226 -2.20 -5.32 12.06
N GLY A 227 -3.01 -6.28 11.59
CA GLY A 227 -2.80 -6.94 10.31
C GLY A 227 -3.28 -6.07 9.13
N GLY A 228 -2.73 -6.32 7.94
CA GLY A 228 -3.17 -5.65 6.73
C GLY A 228 -2.87 -4.15 6.70
N GLN A 229 -1.81 -3.71 7.39
CA GLN A 229 -1.32 -2.34 7.36
C GLN A 229 -0.13 -2.23 6.39
N LEU A 230 -0.06 -1.15 5.61
CA LEU A 230 1.05 -0.88 4.70
C LEU A 230 2.35 -0.65 5.51
N GLN A 231 3.40 -1.42 5.24
CA GLN A 231 4.65 -1.40 6.01
C GLN A 231 5.79 -0.62 5.34
N THR A 232 5.67 -0.33 4.05
CA THR A 232 6.76 0.24 3.26
C THR A 232 6.49 1.68 2.85
N SER A 233 7.56 2.48 2.87
CA SER A 233 7.60 3.81 2.26
C SER A 233 7.18 3.77 0.78
N PRO A 234 6.57 4.84 0.25
CA PRO A 234 6.31 4.98 -1.19
C PRO A 234 7.57 5.05 -2.05
N TRP A 235 8.67 5.50 -1.46
CA TRP A 235 9.94 5.67 -2.17
C TRP A 235 11.07 5.02 -1.40
N ALA A 236 12.06 4.49 -2.11
CA ALA A 236 13.27 3.96 -1.50
C ALA A 236 14.13 5.10 -0.92
N GLN A 237 14.27 6.21 -1.67
CA GLN A 237 15.20 7.28 -1.35
C GLN A 237 14.56 8.66 -1.47
N VAL A 238 15.11 9.61 -0.71
CA VAL A 238 14.91 11.05 -0.92
C VAL A 238 16.26 11.66 -1.28
N ILE A 239 16.25 12.52 -2.29
CA ILE A 239 17.43 13.16 -2.85
C ILE A 239 17.23 14.66 -2.72
N ARG A 240 18.02 15.31 -1.87
CA ARG A 240 18.07 16.77 -1.86
C ARG A 240 19.04 17.23 -2.93
N VAL A 241 18.53 18.05 -3.83
CA VAL A 241 19.28 18.70 -4.89
C VAL A 241 19.41 20.18 -4.56
N CYS A 242 20.65 20.67 -4.52
CA CYS A 242 20.94 22.08 -4.33
C CYS A 242 21.46 22.64 -5.65
N THR A 243 20.71 23.56 -6.26
CA THR A 243 21.10 24.21 -7.51
C THR A 243 21.57 25.63 -7.25
N GLY A 244 22.82 25.95 -7.60
CA GLY A 244 23.35 27.30 -7.56
C GLY A 244 23.21 28.01 -8.90
N THR A 245 23.26 29.34 -8.91
CA THR A 245 23.53 30.10 -10.15
C THR A 245 24.94 29.78 -10.63
N SER A 246 25.14 29.57 -11.93
CA SER A 246 26.49 29.60 -12.49
C SER A 246 27.07 30.99 -12.22
N ARG A 247 28.22 31.05 -11.55
CA ARG A 247 29.01 32.28 -11.55
C ARG A 247 29.76 32.30 -12.87
N ASP A 248 29.29 33.15 -13.78
CA ASP A 248 30.01 33.46 -15.01
C ASP A 248 31.26 34.25 -14.59
N GLY A 249 32.42 33.59 -14.50
CA GLY A 249 33.62 34.24 -13.97
C GLY A 249 34.95 33.50 -14.05
N GLY A 250 34.98 32.16 -14.08
CA GLY A 250 36.26 31.42 -14.10
C GLY A 250 36.74 31.01 -15.50
N HIS A 251 38.06 31.06 -15.74
CA HIS A 251 38.70 30.43 -16.89
C HIS A 251 38.86 28.91 -16.71
N CYS A 252 38.56 28.17 -17.78
CA CYS A 252 38.91 26.77 -17.96
C CYS A 252 39.15 26.53 -19.46
N ASP A 253 39.97 25.53 -19.77
CA ASP A 253 40.17 24.98 -21.11
C ASP A 253 38.85 24.76 -21.88
N ASP A 254 38.91 24.87 -23.21
CA ASP A 254 37.78 24.67 -24.12
C ASP A 254 37.00 23.38 -23.81
N GLY A 255 35.70 23.52 -23.55
CA GLY A 255 34.80 22.41 -23.22
C GLY A 255 34.71 22.07 -21.73
N HIS A 256 35.38 22.83 -20.86
CA HIS A 256 35.24 22.77 -19.41
C HIS A 256 34.53 24.02 -18.88
N GLU A 257 34.03 23.91 -17.66
CA GLU A 257 33.44 25.01 -16.92
C GLU A 257 33.94 24.98 -15.49
N CYS A 258 34.10 26.17 -14.93
CA CYS A 258 34.44 26.30 -13.53
C CYS A 258 33.19 26.05 -12.68
N LEU A 259 33.16 24.93 -11.95
CA LEU A 259 32.15 24.66 -10.95
C LEU A 259 32.75 24.75 -9.56
N PRO A 260 31.94 25.09 -8.56
CA PRO A 260 32.40 24.95 -7.22
C PRO A 260 32.83 23.51 -6.96
N ARG A 261 34.04 23.27 -6.43
CA ARG A 261 34.38 21.98 -5.85
C ARG A 261 33.29 21.62 -4.84
N THR A 262 32.96 20.35 -4.80
CA THR A 262 32.16 19.74 -3.74
C THR A 262 32.90 19.88 -2.41
N ASN A 263 33.00 21.09 -1.87
CA ASN A 263 33.84 21.37 -0.71
C ASN A 263 33.20 20.92 0.61
N ASP A 264 34.05 20.26 1.40
CA ASP A 264 34.11 20.02 2.84
C ASP A 264 32.90 19.49 3.61
N ASP A 265 31.69 19.53 3.06
CA ASP A 265 30.52 18.95 3.72
C ASP A 265 30.38 17.48 3.31
N PRO A 266 30.82 16.53 4.16
CA PRO A 266 30.70 15.10 3.87
C PRO A 266 29.25 14.66 3.66
N ALA A 267 28.26 15.51 3.96
CA ALA A 267 26.85 15.22 3.73
C ALA A 267 26.43 15.27 2.25
N PHE A 268 27.21 15.91 1.35
CA PHE A 268 26.88 16.03 -0.09
C PHE A 268 27.76 15.19 -1.02
N GLY A 269 28.74 14.46 -0.48
CA GLY A 269 29.64 13.58 -1.23
C GLY A 269 30.53 14.29 -2.25
N ASP A 270 31.51 13.56 -2.79
CA ASP A 270 32.54 14.11 -3.69
C ASP A 270 32.11 14.01 -5.18
N LEU A 271 30.83 14.23 -5.47
CA LEU A 271 30.27 14.09 -6.81
C LEU A 271 29.84 15.43 -7.41
N ALA A 272 30.40 15.76 -8.57
CA ALA A 272 29.84 16.80 -9.42
C ALA A 272 28.62 16.23 -10.18
N CYS A 273 27.49 16.93 -10.14
CA CYS A 273 26.25 16.46 -10.76
C CYS A 273 25.66 17.47 -11.75
N VAL A 274 24.85 16.95 -12.67
CA VAL A 274 23.96 17.69 -13.56
C VAL A 274 22.54 17.10 -13.48
N LEU A 275 21.54 17.96 -13.70
CA LEU A 275 20.13 17.60 -13.61
C LEU A 275 19.39 18.03 -14.88
N LYS A 276 18.46 17.21 -15.37
CA LYS A 276 17.58 17.60 -16.46
C LYS A 276 16.15 17.07 -16.28
N PRO A 277 15.10 17.89 -16.42
CA PRO A 277 13.73 17.39 -16.48
C PRO A 277 13.54 16.37 -17.60
N GLY A 278 12.83 15.29 -17.31
CA GLY A 278 12.54 14.19 -18.23
C GLY A 278 13.26 12.88 -17.91
N ASN A 279 13.30 12.01 -18.92
CA ASN A 279 13.85 10.65 -18.85
C ASN A 279 15.06 10.48 -19.78
N GLU A 280 15.75 11.58 -20.11
CA GLU A 280 16.90 11.53 -21.01
C GLU A 280 18.05 10.71 -20.42
N ALA A 281 18.86 10.07 -21.27
CA ALA A 281 20.05 9.35 -20.82
C ALA A 281 21.12 10.34 -20.36
N CYS A 282 21.99 9.89 -19.44
CA CYS A 282 23.08 10.72 -18.98
C CYS A 282 24.07 11.04 -20.11
N PRO A 283 24.64 12.25 -20.12
CA PRO A 283 25.68 12.60 -21.07
C PRO A 283 26.91 11.71 -20.91
N ALA A 284 27.68 11.55 -22.00
CA ALA A 284 28.96 10.85 -21.92
C ALA A 284 29.88 11.50 -20.86
N GLY A 285 30.43 10.70 -19.96
CA GLY A 285 31.29 11.19 -18.86
C GLY A 285 30.56 11.63 -17.59
N TRP A 286 29.23 11.45 -17.52
CA TRP A 286 28.40 11.75 -16.36
C TRP A 286 27.64 10.51 -15.87
N THR A 287 28.31 9.36 -15.85
CA THR A 287 27.68 8.05 -15.67
C THR A 287 28.13 7.33 -14.39
N ASP A 288 28.87 8.00 -13.50
CA ASP A 288 29.32 7.39 -12.24
C ASP A 288 28.15 7.22 -11.27
N LEU A 289 27.15 8.10 -11.35
CA LEU A 289 25.82 7.92 -10.79
C LEU A 289 24.77 8.31 -11.81
N GLU A 290 23.92 7.37 -12.20
CA GLU A 290 22.76 7.63 -13.05
C GLU A 290 21.47 7.29 -12.28
N GLN A 291 20.66 8.30 -11.98
CA GLN A 291 19.44 8.11 -11.20
C GLN A 291 18.25 8.78 -11.87
N GLN A 292 17.19 8.00 -12.11
CA GLN A 292 15.87 8.58 -12.39
C GLN A 292 15.26 9.03 -11.06
N ILE A 293 14.94 10.31 -10.97
CA ILE A 293 14.29 10.92 -9.80
C ILE A 293 12.96 11.57 -10.22
N PHE A 294 12.11 11.88 -9.24
CA PHE A 294 10.75 12.38 -9.44
C PHE A 294 10.41 13.42 -8.38
N GLU A 295 9.73 14.50 -8.74
CA GLU A 295 9.33 15.52 -7.75
C GLU A 295 8.23 15.01 -6.83
N THR A 296 7.28 14.25 -7.40
CA THR A 296 6.10 13.76 -6.67
C THR A 296 5.64 12.41 -7.21
N GLY A 297 4.56 11.88 -6.63
CA GLY A 297 3.87 10.72 -7.16
C GLY A 297 2.55 10.47 -6.45
N VAL A 298 1.68 9.71 -7.10
CA VAL A 298 0.40 9.29 -6.53
C VAL A 298 0.56 7.90 -5.95
N ASP A 299 0.49 7.79 -4.61
CA ASP A 299 0.50 6.49 -3.92
C ASP A 299 -0.92 5.92 -3.89
N THR A 300 -1.14 4.87 -4.67
CA THR A 300 -2.42 4.11 -4.69
C THR A 300 -2.33 2.80 -3.94
N ARG A 301 -1.21 2.55 -3.25
CA ARG A 301 -0.99 1.30 -2.54
C ARG A 301 -1.98 1.16 -1.41
N ALA A 302 -2.57 -0.02 -1.33
CA ALA A 302 -3.52 -0.37 -0.29
C ALA A 302 -3.35 -1.84 0.10
N CYS A 303 -3.65 -2.13 1.35
CA CYS A 303 -3.67 -3.46 1.90
C CYS A 303 -5.10 -3.91 2.11
N ALA A 304 -5.42 -5.14 1.68
CA ALA A 304 -6.71 -5.74 1.98
C ALA A 304 -6.87 -5.90 3.50
N ALA A 305 -8.00 -5.44 4.02
CA ALA A 305 -8.32 -5.58 5.44
C ALA A 305 -8.29 -7.05 5.87
N CYS A 306 -7.76 -7.31 7.06
CA CYS A 306 -7.79 -8.66 7.60
C CYS A 306 -9.21 -9.11 7.92
N GLY A 307 -9.47 -10.38 7.73
CA GLY A 307 -10.75 -11.01 7.99
C GLY A 307 -10.60 -12.48 8.31
N CYS A 308 -11.75 -13.13 8.48
CA CYS A 308 -11.83 -14.56 8.74
C CYS A 308 -12.65 -15.22 7.65
N ASP A 309 -12.12 -16.27 7.04
CA ASP A 309 -12.92 -17.15 6.21
C ASP A 309 -13.56 -18.23 7.10
N LEU A 310 -14.89 -18.16 7.18
CA LEU A 310 -15.74 -19.08 7.92
C LEU A 310 -16.38 -20.12 6.99
N GLY A 311 -15.94 -20.20 5.73
CA GLY A 311 -16.49 -21.07 4.69
C GLY A 311 -16.24 -22.56 4.93
N ALA A 312 -15.15 -22.90 5.61
CA ALA A 312 -14.82 -24.27 5.98
C ALA A 312 -15.62 -24.82 7.18
N LEU A 313 -16.40 -23.98 7.86
CA LEU A 313 -17.19 -24.40 9.02
C LEU A 313 -18.37 -25.28 8.60
N GLY A 314 -18.52 -26.41 9.30
CA GLY A 314 -19.60 -27.36 9.09
C GLY A 314 -20.11 -27.93 10.42
N CYS A 315 -21.06 -28.84 10.33
CA CYS A 315 -21.62 -29.54 11.48
C CYS A 315 -21.54 -31.05 11.26
N ILE A 316 -21.09 -31.80 12.27
CA ILE A 316 -21.08 -33.27 12.23
C ILE A 316 -21.82 -33.86 13.42
N GLY A 317 -22.46 -35.01 13.21
CA GLY A 317 -23.19 -35.73 14.24
C GLY A 317 -24.54 -35.09 14.59
N GLY A 318 -24.93 -35.21 15.86
CA GLY A 318 -26.28 -34.91 16.32
C GLY A 318 -27.24 -36.07 16.04
N GLY A 319 -28.47 -35.93 16.51
CA GLY A 319 -29.47 -36.99 16.39
C GLY A 319 -30.69 -36.70 17.25
N PHE A 320 -31.48 -37.74 17.49
CA PHE A 320 -32.65 -37.67 18.35
C PHE A 320 -32.71 -38.88 19.26
N ARG A 321 -33.31 -38.69 20.44
CA ARG A 321 -33.77 -39.78 21.30
C ARG A 321 -35.28 -39.72 21.43
N ALA A 322 -35.94 -40.81 21.11
CA ALA A 322 -37.35 -41.00 21.38
C ALA A 322 -37.52 -41.58 22.78
N TYR A 323 -38.45 -41.08 23.57
CA TYR A 323 -38.73 -41.49 24.95
C TYR A 323 -40.17 -41.94 25.14
N ASP A 324 -40.38 -42.89 26.06
CA ASP A 324 -41.70 -43.45 26.43
C ASP A 324 -42.57 -42.53 27.31
N PHE A 325 -42.03 -41.41 27.79
CA PHE A 325 -42.77 -40.34 28.48
C PHE A 325 -42.71 -39.02 27.72
N SER A 326 -43.64 -38.11 28.04
CA SER A 326 -43.74 -36.79 27.40
C SER A 326 -42.62 -35.82 27.77
N ASN A 327 -41.83 -36.06 28.81
CA ASN A 327 -40.83 -35.13 29.35
C ASN A 327 -39.37 -35.57 29.06
N CYS A 328 -39.14 -36.33 28.00
CA CYS A 328 -37.82 -36.87 27.61
C CYS A 328 -37.10 -37.62 28.72
N ASN A 329 -37.86 -38.47 29.42
CA ASN A 329 -37.40 -39.32 30.50
C ASN A 329 -37.86 -40.76 30.25
N GLY A 330 -37.28 -41.71 30.99
CA GLY A 330 -37.61 -43.13 30.90
C GLY A 330 -36.81 -43.88 29.85
N SER A 331 -37.42 -44.92 29.27
CA SER A 331 -36.78 -45.75 28.24
C SER A 331 -36.62 -44.94 26.98
N SER A 332 -35.50 -45.12 26.26
CA SER A 332 -35.26 -44.38 25.03
C SER A 332 -34.64 -45.21 23.92
N ILE A 333 -34.90 -44.77 22.68
CA ILE A 333 -34.29 -45.29 21.46
C ILE A 333 -33.59 -44.13 20.74
N THR A 334 -32.35 -44.37 20.30
CA THR A 334 -31.54 -43.39 19.56
C THR A 334 -31.82 -43.47 18.07
N ILE A 335 -31.87 -42.30 17.42
CA ILE A 335 -32.02 -42.10 15.99
C ILE A 335 -30.94 -41.12 15.54
N ASP A 336 -29.80 -41.65 15.08
CA ASP A 336 -28.57 -40.91 14.78
C ASP A 336 -28.05 -41.17 13.35
N SER A 337 -28.81 -41.88 12.52
CA SER A 337 -28.45 -42.18 11.14
C SER A 337 -29.65 -42.10 10.19
N ASN A 338 -29.36 -42.27 8.90
CA ASN A 338 -30.38 -42.36 7.86
C ASN A 338 -31.09 -43.73 7.79
N GLN A 339 -30.68 -44.67 8.65
CA GLN A 339 -31.35 -45.96 8.78
C GLN A 339 -32.67 -45.77 9.48
N CYS A 340 -33.70 -46.47 9.01
CA CYS A 340 -34.98 -46.44 9.66
C CYS A 340 -34.92 -47.17 11.00
N VAL A 341 -35.43 -46.51 12.04
CA VAL A 341 -35.51 -47.04 13.40
C VAL A 341 -36.98 -47.15 13.78
N ASP A 342 -37.42 -48.37 14.08
CA ASP A 342 -38.74 -48.62 14.65
C ASP A 342 -38.74 -48.22 16.12
N ILE A 343 -39.59 -47.26 16.48
CA ILE A 343 -39.77 -46.81 17.87
C ILE A 343 -41.11 -47.26 18.46
N THR A 344 -41.84 -48.13 17.77
CA THR A 344 -43.18 -48.58 18.17
C THR A 344 -43.18 -49.20 19.57
N SER A 345 -42.10 -49.89 19.96
CA SER A 345 -42.01 -50.57 21.26
C SER A 345 -41.97 -49.63 22.47
N ILE A 346 -41.65 -48.35 22.28
CA ILE A 346 -41.62 -47.34 23.35
C ILE A 346 -42.81 -46.38 23.30
N LEU A 347 -43.79 -46.62 22.40
CA LEU A 347 -45.00 -45.81 22.34
C LEU A 347 -45.88 -46.12 23.56
N GLY A 348 -45.87 -45.22 24.55
CA GLY A 348 -46.78 -45.23 25.69
C GLY A 348 -48.08 -44.47 25.40
N GLN A 349 -48.78 -44.04 26.47
CA GLN A 349 -49.90 -43.10 26.34
C GLN A 349 -49.46 -41.70 25.86
N SER A 350 -48.17 -41.42 25.98
CA SER A 350 -47.49 -40.24 25.46
C SER A 350 -46.06 -40.63 25.10
N PHE A 351 -45.41 -39.89 24.22
CA PHE A 351 -43.98 -40.06 23.94
C PHE A 351 -43.34 -38.69 23.68
N SER A 352 -42.02 -38.62 23.64
CA SER A 352 -41.33 -37.37 23.32
C SER A 352 -40.06 -37.60 22.51
N PHE A 353 -39.58 -36.54 21.86
CA PHE A 353 -38.27 -36.52 21.24
C PHE A 353 -37.39 -35.50 21.93
N ARG A 354 -36.14 -35.89 22.22
CA ARG A 354 -35.07 -34.96 22.56
C ARG A 354 -34.10 -34.87 21.41
N SER A 355 -33.87 -33.67 20.89
CA SER A 355 -32.80 -33.42 19.93
C SER A 355 -31.43 -33.45 20.61
N GLU A 356 -30.43 -33.94 19.89
CA GLU A 356 -29.01 -33.89 20.27
C GLU A 356 -28.29 -32.94 19.31
N ALA A 357 -27.59 -31.94 19.86
CA ALA A 357 -26.85 -30.99 19.04
C ALA A 357 -25.73 -31.69 18.28
N ALA A 358 -25.55 -31.30 17.02
CA ALA A 358 -24.33 -31.60 16.30
C ALA A 358 -23.17 -30.74 16.80
N THR A 359 -21.95 -31.17 16.49
CA THR A 359 -20.72 -30.47 16.85
C THR A 359 -20.23 -29.65 15.65
N VAL A 360 -19.85 -28.40 15.90
CA VAL A 360 -19.21 -27.55 14.89
C VAL A 360 -17.85 -28.14 14.53
N THR A 361 -17.55 -28.19 13.23
CA THR A 361 -16.30 -28.72 12.66
C THR A 361 -15.71 -27.72 11.68
N GLY A 362 -14.46 -27.96 11.29
CA GLY A 362 -13.69 -27.06 10.44
C GLY A 362 -12.88 -26.06 11.26
N ASP A 363 -11.92 -25.45 10.56
CA ASP A 363 -11.04 -24.43 11.10
C ASP A 363 -11.31 -23.10 10.41
N VAL A 364 -11.06 -22.01 11.13
CA VAL A 364 -11.15 -20.65 10.60
C VAL A 364 -9.78 -20.23 10.10
N THR A 365 -9.70 -19.80 8.85
CA THR A 365 -8.47 -19.25 8.28
C THR A 365 -8.54 -17.73 8.24
N CYS A 366 -7.47 -17.08 8.70
CA CYS A 366 -7.30 -15.65 8.49
C CYS A 366 -7.13 -15.34 7.01
N THR A 367 -7.79 -14.29 6.54
CA THR A 367 -7.69 -13.79 5.16
C THR A 367 -7.33 -12.31 5.17
N GLY A 368 -6.95 -11.78 4.01
CA GLY A 368 -6.55 -10.38 3.84
C GLY A 368 -5.04 -10.20 3.73
N GLY A 369 -4.57 -8.98 3.98
CA GLY A 369 -3.14 -8.64 3.97
C GLY A 369 -2.51 -8.65 2.58
N GLN A 370 -3.32 -8.79 1.53
CA GLN A 370 -2.83 -8.73 0.16
C GLN A 370 -2.61 -7.28 -0.22
N GLY A 371 -1.41 -6.99 -0.70
CA GLY A 371 -1.06 -5.71 -1.26
C GLY A 371 -1.67 -5.51 -2.64
N SER A 372 -2.04 -4.27 -2.94
CA SER A 372 -2.50 -3.84 -4.26
C SER A 372 -2.06 -2.40 -4.52
N GLY A 373 -2.13 -1.98 -5.79
CA GLY A 373 -1.71 -0.64 -6.20
C GLY A 373 -0.20 -0.48 -6.28
N ALA A 374 0.22 0.73 -6.66
CA ALA A 374 1.62 1.11 -6.81
C ALA A 374 1.77 2.62 -6.62
N VAL A 375 3.01 3.09 -6.52
CA VAL A 375 3.33 4.51 -6.63
C VAL A 375 3.48 4.87 -8.11
N ALA A 376 2.64 5.77 -8.60
CA ALA A 376 2.75 6.33 -9.94
C ALA A 376 3.56 7.63 -9.87
N PRO A 377 4.85 7.62 -10.24
CA PRO A 377 5.68 8.81 -10.18
C PRO A 377 5.23 9.87 -11.19
N THR A 378 5.43 11.14 -10.84
CA THR A 378 5.14 12.31 -11.67
C THR A 378 6.36 13.24 -11.74
N ASP A 379 6.43 14.04 -12.80
CA ASP A 379 7.49 15.04 -13.00
C ASP A 379 8.91 14.44 -12.91
N PRO A 380 9.26 13.54 -13.85
CA PRO A 380 10.57 12.90 -13.86
C PRO A 380 11.69 13.90 -14.11
N ALA A 381 12.83 13.69 -13.48
CA ALA A 381 14.11 14.31 -13.83
C ALA A 381 15.24 13.26 -13.82
N LYS A 382 16.25 13.47 -14.66
CA LYS A 382 17.46 12.66 -14.70
C LYS A 382 18.56 13.36 -13.92
N LEU A 383 19.08 12.69 -12.90
CA LEU A 383 20.30 13.07 -12.19
C LEU A 383 21.47 12.24 -12.72
N CYS A 384 22.54 12.92 -13.09
CA CYS A 384 23.77 12.33 -13.62
C CYS A 384 24.95 12.93 -12.88
N CYS A 385 25.83 12.10 -12.33
CA CYS A 385 27.02 12.57 -11.64
C CYS A 385 28.28 11.89 -12.12
N ARG A 386 29.39 12.53 -11.79
CA ARG A 386 30.74 12.02 -11.98
C ARG A 386 31.57 12.21 -10.72
N GLN A 387 32.60 11.39 -10.54
CA GLN A 387 33.62 11.65 -9.53
C GLN A 387 34.41 12.90 -9.92
N SER A 388 34.60 13.79 -8.94
CA SER A 388 35.64 14.82 -9.03
C SER A 388 37.02 14.12 -8.96
N PRO A 389 37.97 14.53 -9.82
CA PRO A 389 39.25 13.84 -10.02
C PRO A 389 40.19 13.83 -8.81
#